data_AF-A0A183GH62-F1
#
_entry.id   AF-A0A183GH62-F1
#
_cell.length_a   1.000
_cell.length_b   1.000
_cell.length_c   1.000
_cell.angle_alpha   90.00
_cell.angle_beta   90.00
_cell.angle_gamma   90.00
#
_symmetry.space_group_name_H-M   'P 1'
#
loop_
_entity.id
_entity.type
_entity.pdbx_description
1 polymer ?
#
loop_
_entity_poly.entity_id
_entity_poly.type
_entity_poly.pdbx_seq_one_letter_code
_entity_poly.pdbx_strand_id
1 'polypeptide(L)' 'LLKSFDFEFGFCIPNSKNTCEHIYEFPHLSPELVREMVESPYETRSDSFYFVDDQLIMHNKADYSYDG' A
#
# COMPACT_ATOMS: atom_id res chain seq x y z
N LEU A 1 -12.38 -4.30 2.63
CA LEU A 1 -11.36 -3.37 2.09
C LEU A 1 -11.14 -2.28 3.12
N LEU A 2 -9.94 -2.16 3.68
CA LEU A 2 -9.64 -1.15 4.72
C LEU A 2 -9.50 0.26 4.12
N LYS A 3 -8.73 0.38 3.03
CA LYS A 3 -8.51 1.64 2.32
C LYS A 3 -7.95 1.32 0.93
N SER A 4 -8.15 2.23 -0.02
CA SER A 4 -7.45 2.25 -1.31
C SER A 4 -6.76 3.59 -1.45
N PHE A 5 -5.57 3.57 -2.04
CA PHE A 5 -4.80 4.77 -2.34
C PHE A 5 -4.45 4.75 -3.83
N ASP A 6 -4.50 5.93 -4.44
CA ASP A 6 -4.13 6.13 -5.84
C ASP A 6 -3.08 7.23 -5.89
N PHE A 7 -1.98 6.96 -6.59
CA PHE A 7 -0.83 7.84 -6.66
C PHE A 7 -0.32 7.91 -8.09
N GLU A 8 -0.12 9.14 -8.56
CA GLU A 8 0.59 9.38 -9.80
C GLU A 8 2.06 9.64 -9.50
N PHE A 9 2.94 8.88 -10.14
CA PHE A 9 4.36 9.22 -10.15
C PHE A 9 4.56 10.51 -10.95
N GLY A 10 5.48 11.36 -10.47
CA GLY A 10 6.01 12.45 -11.27
C GLY A 10 6.86 11.94 -12.45
N PHE A 11 7.58 12.84 -13.11
CA PHE A 11 8.44 12.46 -14.23
C PHE A 11 9.57 11.51 -13.78
N CYS A 12 9.60 10.31 -14.36
CA CYS A 12 10.68 9.34 -14.16
C CYS A 12 11.79 9.55 -15.20
N ILE A 13 12.95 10.02 -14.77
CA ILE A 13 14.10 10.24 -15.64
C ILE A 13 14.66 8.86 -16.10
N PRO A 14 14.84 8.63 -17.41
CA PRO A 14 15.41 7.38 -17.91
C PRO A 14 16.85 7.15 -17.45
N ASN A 15 17.23 5.88 -17.23
CA ASN A 15 18.59 5.46 -16.86
C ASN A 15 19.15 6.16 -15.61
N SER A 16 18.28 6.60 -14.71
CA SER A 16 18.67 7.23 -13.46
C SER A 16 17.91 6.59 -12.28
N LYS A 17 18.28 6.98 -11.06
CA LYS A 17 17.53 6.63 -9.86
C LYS A 17 16.51 7.72 -9.57
N ASN A 18 15.24 7.32 -9.48
CA ASN A 18 14.12 8.20 -9.15
C ASN A 18 13.63 7.87 -7.74
N THR A 19 13.15 8.88 -7.00
CA THR A 19 12.53 8.74 -5.67
C THR A 19 11.19 9.45 -5.71
N CYS A 20 10.18 8.85 -5.10
CA CYS A 20 8.85 9.42 -4.95
C CYS A 20 8.40 9.23 -3.49
N GLU A 21 7.78 10.26 -2.92
CA GLU A 21 7.20 10.21 -1.58
C GLU A 21 5.68 10.23 -1.71
N HIS A 22 5.02 9.22 -1.13
CA HIS A 22 3.56 9.13 -1.08
C HIS A 22 3.10 9.42 0.33
N ILE A 23 2.39 10.52 0.52
CA ILE A 23 1.77 10.90 1.79
C ILE A 23 0.32 10.43 1.76
N TYR A 24 -0.08 9.65 2.77
CA TYR A 24 -1.46 9.20 2.91
C TYR A 24 -1.95 9.33 4.35
N GLU A 25 -3.24 9.63 4.47
CA GLU A 25 -3.91 9.66 5.76
C GLU A 25 -4.30 8.26 6.19
N PHE A 26 -3.96 7.91 7.43
CA PHE A 26 -4.37 6.65 8.02
C PHE A 26 -5.91 6.64 8.19
N PRO A 27 -6.61 5.57 7.78
CA PRO A 27 -8.05 5.51 7.96
C PRO A 27 -8.41 5.46 9.44
N HIS A 28 -9.59 5.98 9.79
CA HIS A 28 -10.16 5.74 11.11
C HIS A 28 -10.54 4.26 11.25
N LEU A 29 -9.91 3.57 12.19
CA LEU A 29 -10.20 2.18 12.54
C LEU A 29 -10.92 2.14 13.88
N SER A 30 -11.94 1.28 14.02
CA SER A 30 -12.59 1.08 15.32
C SER A 30 -11.64 0.35 16.28
N PRO A 31 -11.77 0.55 17.60
CA PRO A 31 -10.95 -0.16 18.59
C PRO A 31 -11.04 -1.69 18.46
N GLU A 32 -12.22 -2.22 18.10
CA GLU A 32 -12.45 -3.65 17.91
C GLU A 32 -11.66 -4.19 16.72
N LEU A 33 -11.65 -3.47 15.59
CA LEU A 33 -10.92 -3.86 14.40
C LEU A 33 -9.40 -3.79 14.62
N VAL A 34 -8.92 -2.76 15.33
CA VAL A 34 -7.49 -2.67 15.70
C VAL A 34 -7.09 -3.89 16.52
N ARG A 35 -7.91 -4.29 17.49
CA ARG A 35 -7.66 -5.48 18.30
C ARG A 35 -7.62 -6.75 17.44
N GLU A 36 -8.59 -6.92 16.55
CA GLU A 36 -8.63 -8.06 15.63
C GLU A 36 -7.39 -8.12 14.74
N MET A 37 -6.94 -6.99 14.20
CA MET A 37 -5.72 -6.93 13.38
C MET A 37 -4.45 -7.33 14.14
N VAL A 38 -4.38 -7.06 15.45
CA VAL A 38 -3.26 -7.49 16.32
C VAL A 38 -3.38 -8.98 16.68
N GLU A 39 -4.58 -9.48 16.94
CA GLU A 39 -4.85 -10.88 17.29
C GLU A 39 -4.70 -11.84 16.09
N SER A 40 -4.81 -11.33 14.86
CA SER A 40 -4.77 -12.10 13.60
C SER A 40 -3.60 -11.70 12.70
N PRO A 41 -2.36 -12.12 13.00
CA PRO A 41 -1.17 -11.78 12.22
C PRO A 41 -1.26 -12.29 10.78
N TYR A 42 -0.79 -11.49 9.82
CA TYR A 42 -0.76 -11.76 8.37
C TYR A 42 -2.14 -11.91 7.68
N GLU A 43 -3.24 -11.67 8.40
CA GLU A 43 -4.58 -11.56 7.81
C GLU A 43 -4.83 -10.20 7.16
N THR A 44 -4.20 -9.15 7.68
CA THR A 44 -4.14 -7.87 6.96
C THR A 44 -3.19 -7.99 5.78
N ARG A 45 -3.68 -7.68 4.58
CA ARG A 45 -2.96 -7.83 3.31
C ARG A 45 -3.13 -6.61 2.42
N SER A 46 -2.17 -6.39 1.53
CA SER A 46 -2.24 -5.37 0.49
C SER A 46 -1.86 -5.92 -0.87
N ASP A 47 -2.44 -5.28 -1.89
CA ASP A 47 -2.04 -5.40 -3.29
C ASP A 47 -1.58 -4.01 -3.76
N SER A 48 -0.42 -3.94 -4.40
CA SER A 48 0.11 -2.72 -5.03
C SER A 48 0.23 -2.96 -6.54
N PHE A 49 -0.54 -2.19 -7.31
CA PHE A 49 -0.59 -2.27 -8.76
C PHE A 49 0.12 -1.06 -9.36
N TYR A 50 1.01 -1.29 -10.32
CA TYR A 50 1.76 -0.24 -10.99
C TYR A 50 1.45 -0.27 -12.48
N PHE A 51 1.08 0.90 -13.01
CA PHE A 51 0.68 1.06 -14.41
C PHE A 51 1.64 2.00 -15.13
N VAL A 52 1.91 1.73 -16.40
CA VAL A 52 2.57 2.63 -17.34
C VAL A 52 1.69 2.67 -18.59
N ASP A 53 1.31 3.87 -19.04
CA ASP A 53 0.39 4.07 -20.17
C ASP A 53 -0.90 3.24 -20.04
N ASP A 54 -1.52 3.27 -18.85
CA ASP A 54 -2.72 2.51 -18.48
C ASP A 54 -2.60 0.97 -18.58
N GLN A 55 -1.39 0.46 -18.78
CA GLN A 55 -1.11 -0.98 -18.80
C GLN A 55 -0.47 -1.41 -17.49
N LEU A 56 -1.01 -2.48 -16.89
CA LEU A 56 -0.46 -3.07 -15.67
C LEU A 56 0.91 -3.69 -15.98
N ILE A 57 1.97 -3.18 -15.35
CA ILE A 57 3.33 -3.66 -15.55
C ILE A 57 3.89 -4.44 -14.36
N MET A 58 3.36 -4.23 -13.16
CA MET A 58 3.87 -4.84 -11.93
C MET A 58 2.77 -4.93 -10.88
N HIS A 59 2.80 -6.02 -10.12
CA HIS A 59 1.85 -6.32 -9.06
C HIS A 59 2.61 -6.90 -7.86
N ASN A 60 2.69 -6.12 -6.79
CA ASN A 60 3.30 -6.54 -5.54
C ASN A 60 2.22 -6.89 -4.50
N LYS A 61 2.55 -7.83 -3.61
CA LYS A 61 1.69 -8.27 -2.51
C LYS A 61 2.45 -8.18 -1.20
N ALA A 62 1.75 -7.82 -0.12
CA ALA A 62 2.29 -7.87 1.23
C ALA A 62 1.23 -8.34 2.23
N ASP A 63 1.69 -8.95 3.31
CA ASP A 63 0.93 -9.23 4.51
C ASP A 63 1.58 -8.52 5.72
N TYR A 64 0.79 -8.29 6.77
CA TYR A 64 1.20 -7.45 7.89
C TYR A 64 0.91 -8.13 9.22
N SER A 65 1.85 -7.98 10.17
CA SER A 65 1.67 -8.32 11.58
C SER A 65 1.86 -7.07 12.43
N TYR A 66 1.07 -6.95 13.50
CA TYR A 66 1.05 -5.79 14.40
C TYR A 66 1.29 -6.19 15.87
N ASP A 67 1.88 -7.36 16.10
CA ASP A 67 2.15 -7.98 17.41
C ASP A 67 3.57 -7.68 17.95
N GLY A 68 4.30 -6.77 17.28
CA GLY A 68 5.67 -6.36 17.62
C GLY A 68 5.80 -5.22 18.62
#